data_AF-A0A9Q4EZ29-F1
#
_entry.id   AF-A0A9Q4EZ29-F1
#
_cell.length_a   1.000
_cell.length_b   1.000
_cell.length_c   1.000
_cell.angle_alpha   90.00
_cell.angle_beta   90.00
_cell.angle_gamma   90.00
#
_symmetry.space_group_name_H-M   'P 1'
#
loop_
_entity.id
_entity.type
_entity.pdbx_description
1 polymer ?
#
loop_
_entity_poly.entity_id
_entity_poly.type
_entity_poly.pdbx_seq_one_letter_code
_entity_poly.pdbx_strand_id
1 'polypeptide(L)'
;MVNRYYCVKCPKTIKSSYELLVFDQKNDPFMPLTEYYADCVKRYSVNTAKSYLNRLIEFFTWVGVASINQLLEMKWDSNPEMVRVAVEYYLMDKLGCKVAAEDSYLYVNLTSKSPLTVKSFLSATKSFYKFACRARLYKF
;
A
#
# COMPACT_ATOMS: atom_id res chain seq x y z
N MET A 1 -5.85 14.94 -3.12
CA MET A 1 -4.45 14.47 -3.15
C MET A 1 -4.23 13.89 -4.54
N VAL A 2 -3.26 14.39 -5.30
CA VAL A 2 -2.97 13.83 -6.64
C VAL A 2 -2.26 12.51 -6.45
N ASN A 3 -2.79 11.42 -7.02
CA ASN A 3 -2.15 10.12 -6.95
C ASN A 3 -0.76 10.20 -7.57
N ARG A 4 0.25 9.77 -6.81
CA ARG A 4 1.65 9.76 -7.26
C ARG A 4 1.99 8.55 -8.11
N TYR A 5 1.06 7.61 -8.18
CA TYR A 5 1.18 6.42 -8.97
C TYR A 5 -0.02 6.28 -9.90
N TYR A 6 0.22 5.72 -11.07
CA TYR A 6 -0.83 5.39 -12.02
C TYR A 6 -0.60 4.02 -12.64
N CYS A 7 -1.69 3.42 -13.11
CA CYS A 7 -1.68 2.07 -13.66
C CYS A 7 -1.86 2.09 -15.17
N VAL A 8 -1.06 1.32 -15.88
CA VAL A 8 -1.19 1.10 -17.32
C VAL A 8 -1.45 -0.39 -17.55
N LYS A 9 -2.56 -0.72 -18.22
CA LYS A 9 -2.88 -2.10 -18.57
C LYS A 9 -2.01 -2.57 -19.72
N CYS A 10 -1.63 -3.85 -19.71
CA CYS A 10 -1.00 -4.47 -20.85
C CYS A 10 -1.97 -4.44 -22.05
N PRO A 11 -1.54 -3.95 -23.23
CA PRO A 11 -2.31 -4.07 -24.45
C PRO A 11 -2.62 -5.54 -24.77
N LYS A 12 -3.82 -5.82 -25.28
CA LYS A 12 -4.26 -7.20 -25.59
C LYS A 12 -3.40 -7.91 -26.63
N THR A 13 -2.69 -7.15 -27.46
CA THR A 13 -1.84 -7.65 -28.55
C THR A 13 -0.43 -8.03 -28.09
N ILE A 14 -0.05 -7.72 -26.85
CA ILE A 14 1.28 -7.97 -26.31
C ILE A 14 1.24 -9.15 -25.33
N LYS A 15 2.16 -10.11 -25.52
CA LYS A 15 2.38 -11.18 -24.56
C LYS A 15 3.32 -10.69 -23.47
N SER A 16 2.80 -10.49 -22.27
CA SER A 16 3.54 -10.00 -21.10
C SER A 16 3.28 -10.90 -19.89
N SER A 17 4.26 -11.00 -18.99
CA SER A 17 4.10 -11.62 -17.67
C SER A 17 3.25 -10.77 -16.72
N TYR A 18 3.01 -9.50 -17.06
CA TYR A 18 2.25 -8.54 -16.25
C TYR A 18 1.00 -8.05 -16.99
N GLU A 19 -0.17 -8.19 -16.39
CA GLU A 19 -1.43 -7.65 -16.91
C GLU A 19 -1.54 -6.12 -16.76
N LEU A 20 -0.76 -5.55 -15.84
CA LEU A 20 -0.75 -4.14 -15.50
C LEU A 20 0.62 -3.76 -14.94
N LEU A 21 1.09 -2.56 -15.30
CA LEU A 21 2.27 -1.91 -14.74
C LEU A 21 1.82 -0.72 -13.89
N VAL A 22 2.52 -0.50 -12.78
CA VAL A 22 2.38 0.69 -11.93
C VAL A 22 3.56 1.59 -12.19
N PHE A 23 3.32 2.86 -12.43
CA PHE A 23 4.34 3.89 -12.65
C PHE A 23 4.28 4.94 -11.54
N ASP A 24 5.42 5.53 -11.22
CA ASP A 24 5.50 6.67 -10.31
C ASP A 24 5.37 8.02 -11.05
N GLN A 25 5.57 9.14 -10.34
CA GLN A 25 5.47 10.49 -10.94
C GLN A 25 6.57 10.84 -11.93
N LYS A 26 7.67 10.06 -11.96
CA LYS A 26 8.77 10.23 -12.91
C LYS A 26 8.56 9.38 -14.17
N ASN A 27 7.42 8.69 -14.27
CA ASN A 27 7.15 7.67 -15.28
C ASN A 27 8.10 6.47 -15.19
N ASP A 28 8.70 6.24 -14.02
CA ASP A 28 9.51 5.04 -13.79
C ASP A 28 8.60 3.89 -13.35
N PRO A 29 8.80 2.66 -13.87
CA PRO A 29 8.06 1.49 -13.42
C PRO A 29 8.30 1.22 -11.94
N PHE A 30 7.23 1.27 -11.16
CA PHE A 30 7.25 0.91 -9.75
C PHE A 30 7.00 -0.60 -9.59
N MET A 31 8.08 -1.37 -9.69
CA MET A 31 8.06 -2.83 -9.65
C MET A 31 7.41 -3.42 -8.38
N PRO A 32 7.57 -2.87 -7.16
CA PRO A 32 6.97 -3.48 -5.97
C PRO A 32 5.44 -3.65 -6.05
N LEU A 33 4.71 -2.64 -6.52
CA LEU A 33 3.25 -2.75 -6.69
C LEU A 33 2.86 -3.53 -7.94
N THR A 34 3.68 -3.47 -8.99
CA THR A 34 3.49 -4.25 -10.22
C THR A 34 3.56 -5.75 -9.93
N GLU A 35 4.63 -6.20 -9.29
CA GLU A 35 4.82 -7.61 -8.93
C GLU A 35 3.83 -8.06 -7.87
N TYR A 36 3.51 -7.18 -6.90
CA TYR A 36 2.47 -7.47 -5.92
C TYR A 36 1.14 -7.74 -6.60
N TYR A 37 0.70 -6.89 -7.53
CA TYR A 37 -0.57 -7.09 -8.22
C TYR A 37 -0.57 -8.43 -8.99
N ALA A 38 0.53 -8.75 -9.69
CA ALA A 38 0.67 -10.00 -10.42
C ALA A 38 0.66 -11.26 -9.52
N ASP A 39 1.17 -11.19 -8.29
CA ASP A 39 1.00 -12.26 -7.30
C ASP A 39 -0.42 -12.26 -6.69
N CYS A 40 -0.99 -11.08 -6.46
CA CYS A 40 -2.28 -10.91 -5.80
C CYS A 40 -3.43 -11.48 -6.64
N VAL A 41 -3.43 -11.27 -7.96
CA VAL A 41 -4.44 -11.85 -8.87
C VAL A 41 -4.40 -13.38 -8.96
N LYS A 42 -3.28 -14.02 -8.57
CA LYS A 42 -3.19 -15.49 -8.48
C LYS A 42 -3.85 -16.04 -7.21
N ARG A 43 -4.07 -15.20 -6.20
CA ARG A 43 -4.56 -15.59 -4.87
C ARG A 43 -5.99 -15.12 -4.60
N TYR A 44 -6.41 -14.05 -5.26
CA TYR A 44 -7.68 -13.39 -5.02
C TYR A 44 -8.38 -13.06 -6.35
N SER A 45 -9.66 -12.72 -6.28
CA SER A 45 -10.38 -12.21 -7.44
C SER A 45 -9.72 -10.92 -7.96
N VAL A 46 -9.85 -10.67 -9.27
CA VAL A 46 -9.32 -9.44 -9.91
C VAL A 46 -9.86 -8.18 -9.23
N ASN A 47 -11.12 -8.19 -8.77
CA ASN A 47 -11.71 -7.04 -8.08
C ASN A 47 -11.06 -6.80 -6.72
N THR A 48 -10.81 -7.86 -5.95
CA THR A 48 -10.08 -7.77 -4.67
C THR A 48 -8.66 -7.27 -4.90
N ALA A 49 -7.94 -7.83 -5.88
CA ALA A 49 -6.57 -7.42 -6.20
C ALA A 49 -6.49 -5.94 -6.60
N LYS A 50 -7.44 -5.46 -7.42
CA LYS A 50 -7.55 -4.02 -7.78
C LYS A 50 -7.87 -3.16 -6.57
N SER A 51 -8.79 -3.59 -5.72
CA SER A 51 -9.12 -2.86 -4.49
C SER A 51 -7.89 -2.71 -3.60
N TYR A 52 -7.15 -3.80 -3.37
CA TYR A 52 -5.92 -3.79 -2.59
C TYR A 52 -4.84 -2.91 -3.21
N LEU A 53 -4.61 -3.03 -4.52
CA LEU A 53 -3.67 -2.17 -5.25
C LEU A 53 -4.02 -0.69 -5.08
N ASN A 54 -5.30 -0.32 -5.22
CA ASN A 54 -5.73 1.07 -5.03
C ASN A 54 -5.49 1.56 -3.60
N ARG A 55 -5.77 0.74 -2.58
CA ARG A 55 -5.48 1.09 -1.17
C ARG A 55 -3.98 1.33 -0.96
N LEU A 56 -3.12 0.51 -1.57
CA LEU A 56 -1.67 0.64 -1.47
C LEU A 56 -1.14 1.87 -2.23
N ILE A 57 -1.69 2.17 -3.41
CA ILE A 57 -1.36 3.40 -4.16
C ILE A 57 -1.68 4.64 -3.33
N GLU A 58 -2.87 4.69 -2.71
CA GLU A 58 -3.26 5.80 -1.82
C GLU A 58 -2.27 5.94 -0.65
N PHE A 59 -1.93 4.82 -0.01
CA PHE A 59 -0.97 4.81 1.12
C PHE A 59 0.43 5.24 0.70
N PHE A 60 0.99 4.69 -0.37
CA PHE A 60 2.36 5.03 -0.82
C PHE A 60 2.43 6.46 -1.36
N THR A 61 1.37 6.95 -1.99
CA THR A 61 1.21 8.36 -2.36
C THR A 61 1.30 9.23 -1.11
N TRP A 62 0.55 8.90 -0.06
CA TRP A 62 0.54 9.65 1.19
C TRP A 62 1.91 9.65 1.87
N VAL A 63 2.55 8.49 1.99
CA VAL A 63 3.91 8.36 2.54
C VAL A 63 4.88 9.28 1.79
N GLY A 64 4.89 9.23 0.45
CA GLY A 64 5.78 10.07 -0.35
C GLY A 64 5.51 11.57 -0.20
N VAL A 65 4.27 11.99 0.09
CA VAL A 65 3.94 13.39 0.39
C VAL A 65 4.36 13.77 1.81
N ALA A 66 4.11 12.89 2.80
CA ALA A 66 4.49 13.11 4.19
C ALA A 66 6.00 13.27 4.35
N SER A 67 6.80 12.52 3.58
CA SER A 67 8.26 12.67 3.54
C SER A 67 8.71 14.01 2.95
N ILE A 68 7.99 14.54 1.97
CA ILE A 68 8.29 15.89 1.42
C ILE A 68 7.97 16.98 2.44
N ASN A 69 6.94 16.77 3.26
CA ASN A 69 6.55 17.71 4.31
C ASN A 69 7.29 17.46 5.63
N GLN A 70 8.34 16.62 5.65
CA GLN A 70 9.17 16.29 6.82
C GLN A 70 8.41 15.71 8.03
N LEU A 71 7.14 15.33 7.87
CA LEU A 71 6.35 14.71 8.94
C LEU A 71 6.79 13.26 9.19
N LEU A 72 7.26 12.59 8.14
CA LEU A 72 7.67 11.19 8.19
C LEU A 72 8.66 10.86 7.07
N GLU A 73 9.95 10.69 7.39
CA GLU A 73 10.97 10.23 6.44
C GLU A 73 10.94 8.71 6.28
N MET A 74 9.81 8.17 5.79
CA MET A 74 9.61 6.74 5.58
C MET A 74 9.47 6.44 4.09
N LYS A 75 10.07 5.34 3.65
CA LYS A 75 9.82 4.69 2.37
C LYS A 75 9.12 3.37 2.62
N TRP A 76 8.46 2.83 1.59
CA TRP A 76 7.77 1.54 1.71
C TRP A 76 8.70 0.39 2.18
N ASP A 77 10.00 0.48 1.88
CA ASP A 77 11.06 -0.47 2.24
C ASP A 77 11.90 -0.05 3.46
N SER A 78 11.45 0.96 4.21
CA SER A 78 12.05 1.31 5.50
C SER A 78 11.93 0.15 6.50
N ASN A 79 12.63 0.25 7.64
CA ASN A 79 12.58 -0.77 8.68
C ASN A 79 11.14 -1.00 9.21
N PRO A 80 10.86 -2.18 9.79
CA PRO A 80 9.50 -2.54 10.20
C PRO A 80 8.86 -1.58 11.19
N GLU A 81 9.64 -0.94 12.06
CA GLU A 81 9.11 0.00 13.03
C GLU A 81 8.61 1.28 12.34
N MET A 82 9.41 1.84 11.42
CA MET A 82 9.00 2.98 10.61
C MET A 82 7.76 2.66 9.76
N VAL A 83 7.64 1.42 9.26
CA VAL A 83 6.43 0.98 8.54
C VAL A 83 5.21 0.98 9.45
N ARG A 84 5.33 0.48 10.69
CA ARG A 84 4.24 0.47 11.67
C ARG A 84 3.78 1.88 12.02
N VAL A 85 4.73 2.78 12.30
CA VAL A 85 4.48 4.20 12.55
C VAL A 85 3.76 4.83 11.34
N ALA A 86 4.22 4.59 10.12
CA ALA A 86 3.57 5.11 8.91
C ALA A 86 2.11 4.65 8.78
N VAL A 87 1.84 3.37 9.07
CA VAL A 87 0.49 2.81 9.05
C VAL A 87 -0.38 3.47 10.11
N GLU A 88 0.11 3.63 11.34
CA GLU A 88 -0.60 4.32 12.42
C GLU A 88 -0.96 5.76 12.05
N TYR A 89 0.00 6.56 11.58
CA TYR A 89 -0.26 7.92 11.16
C TYR A 89 -1.24 7.98 9.98
N TYR A 90 -1.17 7.04 9.02
CA TYR A 90 -2.14 6.98 7.93
C TYR A 90 -3.55 6.66 8.43
N LEU A 91 -3.69 5.74 9.39
CA LEU A 91 -4.97 5.44 10.03
C LEU A 91 -5.56 6.70 10.68
N MET A 92 -4.74 7.51 11.36
CA MET A 92 -5.17 8.73 12.03
C MET A 92 -5.48 9.86 11.04
N ASP A 93 -4.51 10.24 10.18
CA ASP A 93 -4.60 11.38 9.27
C ASP A 93 -5.59 11.15 8.13
N LYS A 94 -5.55 9.97 7.49
CA LYS A 94 -6.33 9.72 6.27
C LYS A 94 -7.60 8.94 6.48
N LEU A 95 -7.61 8.01 7.43
CA LEU A 95 -8.79 7.20 7.73
C LEU A 95 -9.58 7.70 8.94
N GLY A 96 -9.09 8.74 9.64
CA GLY A 96 -9.79 9.34 10.78
C GLY A 96 -10.04 8.29 11.86
N CYS A 97 -9.05 7.48 12.17
CA CYS A 97 -9.08 6.55 13.30
C CYS A 97 -8.42 7.19 14.52
N LYS A 98 -8.79 6.71 15.71
CA LYS A 98 -7.98 6.89 16.92
C LYS A 98 -7.19 5.61 17.14
N VAL A 99 -5.88 5.71 17.22
CA VAL A 99 -5.00 4.58 17.54
C VAL A 99 -4.59 4.71 19.00
N ALA A 100 -4.70 3.62 19.75
CA ALA A 100 -4.33 3.55 21.15
C ALA A 100 -3.49 2.29 21.39
N ALA A 101 -2.41 2.42 22.16
CA ALA A 101 -1.55 1.30 22.50
C ALA A 101 -2.09 0.53 23.71
N GLU A 102 -2.09 -0.79 23.62
CA GLU A 102 -2.33 -1.70 24.74
C GLU A 102 -1.31 -2.83 24.70
N ASP A 103 -0.41 -2.85 25.69
CA ASP A 103 0.68 -3.81 25.87
C ASP A 103 1.47 -4.14 24.59
N SER A 104 1.01 -5.14 23.83
CA SER A 104 1.71 -5.72 22.67
C SER A 104 1.04 -5.41 21.31
N TYR A 105 -0.07 -4.66 21.30
CA TYR A 105 -0.84 -4.37 20.09
C TYR A 105 -1.47 -2.98 20.12
N LEU A 106 -1.91 -2.52 18.94
CA LEU A 106 -2.56 -1.23 18.78
C LEU A 106 -4.05 -1.44 18.48
N TYR A 107 -4.91 -0.78 19.26
CA TYR A 107 -6.34 -0.68 18.98
C TYR A 107 -6.62 0.43 17.98
N VAL A 108 -7.44 0.13 16.97
CA VAL A 108 -7.89 1.10 15.97
C VAL A 108 -9.37 1.37 16.19
N ASN A 109 -9.68 2.49 16.84
CA ASN A 109 -11.04 2.97 17.04
C ASN A 109 -11.49 3.79 15.82
N LEU A 110 -12.58 3.37 15.19
CA LEU A 110 -13.15 4.06 14.04
C LEU A 110 -13.86 5.32 14.51
N THR A 111 -13.50 6.49 13.95
CA THR A 111 -14.17 7.74 14.35
C THR A 111 -14.93 8.44 13.22
N SER A 112 -14.68 8.11 11.96
CA SER A 112 -15.36 8.76 10.81
C SER A 112 -15.53 7.92 9.55
N LYS A 113 -14.60 6.99 9.24
CA LYS A 113 -14.68 6.14 8.04
C LYS A 113 -15.36 4.80 8.29
N SER A 114 -15.89 4.20 7.21
CA SER A 114 -16.49 2.86 7.25
C SER A 114 -15.49 1.80 7.73
N PRO A 115 -15.91 0.87 8.62
CA PRO A 115 -15.09 -0.26 9.06
C PRO A 115 -14.51 -1.06 7.89
N LEU A 116 -15.24 -1.16 6.77
CA LEU A 116 -14.78 -1.92 5.61
C LEU A 116 -13.56 -1.27 4.94
N THR A 117 -13.50 0.06 4.89
CA THR A 117 -12.37 0.78 4.29
C THR A 117 -11.09 0.56 5.09
N VAL A 118 -11.19 0.66 6.42
CA VAL A 118 -10.05 0.45 7.33
C VAL A 118 -9.58 -1.00 7.28
N LYS A 119 -10.51 -1.97 7.38
CA LYS A 119 -10.18 -3.41 7.26
C LYS A 119 -9.55 -3.73 5.91
N SER A 120 -10.07 -3.17 4.82
CA SER A 120 -9.52 -3.39 3.48
C SER A 120 -8.11 -2.80 3.34
N PHE A 121 -7.85 -1.61 3.91
CA PHE A 121 -6.51 -1.03 3.93
C PHE A 121 -5.53 -1.91 4.70
N LEU A 122 -5.84 -2.25 5.96
CA LEU A 122 -4.97 -3.09 6.79
C LEU A 122 -4.71 -4.46 6.15
N SER A 123 -5.73 -5.06 5.53
CA SER A 123 -5.58 -6.34 4.82
C SER A 123 -4.67 -6.21 3.60
N ALA A 124 -4.82 -5.13 2.82
CA ALA A 124 -3.96 -4.86 1.67
C ALA A 124 -2.50 -4.64 2.11
N THR A 125 -2.26 -3.82 3.13
CA THR A 125 -0.92 -3.56 3.69
C THR A 125 -0.27 -4.84 4.20
N LYS A 126 -0.99 -5.63 5.02
CA LYS A 126 -0.49 -6.92 5.51
C LYS A 126 -0.18 -7.89 4.37
N SER A 127 -1.06 -7.95 3.36
CA SER A 127 -0.87 -8.79 2.18
C SER A 127 0.37 -8.39 1.39
N PHE A 128 0.57 -7.08 1.17
CA PHE A 128 1.72 -6.53 0.47
C PHE A 128 3.04 -6.88 1.18
N TYR A 129 3.17 -6.60 2.47
CA TYR A 129 4.43 -6.88 3.17
C TYR A 129 4.74 -8.37 3.27
N LYS A 130 3.72 -9.23 3.44
CA LYS A 130 3.91 -10.69 3.35
C LYS A 130 4.43 -11.13 1.97
N PHE A 131 3.89 -10.54 0.91
CA PHE A 131 4.39 -10.77 -0.44
C PHE A 131 5.83 -10.29 -0.58
N ALA A 132 6.12 -9.06 -0.16
CA ALA A 132 7.44 -8.44 -0.30
C ALA A 132 8.54 -9.22 0.42
N CYS A 133 8.27 -9.74 1.63
CA CYS A 133 9.19 -10.66 2.33
C CYS A 133 9.41 -11.96 1.52
N ARG A 134 8.34 -12.60 1.05
CA ARG A 134 8.44 -13.86 0.26
C ARG A 134 9.19 -13.65 -1.06
N ALA A 135 8.99 -12.51 -1.71
CA ALA A 135 9.65 -12.12 -2.95
C ALA A 135 11.06 -11.54 -2.73
N ARG A 136 11.53 -11.44 -1.48
CA ARG A 136 12.82 -10.83 -1.10
C ARG A 136 12.98 -9.37 -1.55
N LEU A 137 11.87 -8.67 -1.72
CA LEU A 137 11.84 -7.23 -2.00
C LEU A 137 11.95 -6.39 -0.72
N TYR A 138 11.57 -6.97 0.42
CA TYR A 138 11.71 -6.36 1.74
C TYR A 138 12.87 -7.00 2.49
N LYS A 139 13.83 -6.18 2.94
CA LYS A 139 15.14 -6.64 3.41
C LYS A 139 15.19 -7.08 4.88
N PHE A 140 14.09 -6.92 5.61
CA PHE A 140 13.94 -7.26 7.03
C PHE A 140 13.05 -8.49 7.18
#